data_AF-A0AAW7Z000-F1
#
_entry.id   AF-A0AAW7Z000-F1
#
_cell.length_a   1.000
_cell.length_b   1.000
_cell.length_c   1.000
_cell.angle_alpha   90.00
_cell.angle_beta   90.00
_cell.angle_gamma   90.00
#
_symmetry.space_group_name_H-M   'P 1'
#
loop_
_entity.id
_entity.type
_entity.pdbx_description
1 polymer ?
#
loop_
_entity_poly.entity_id
_entity_poly.type
_entity_poly.pdbx_seq_one_letter_code
_entity_poly.pdbx_strand_id
1 'polypeptide(L)'
;MISSVNSSAIQAGMPPRPEGQALSDTQKESVSAILSSYDPENLSSEDAASIVEQFKEAGIEPSKSLNTALNSAGFEGKNIAELAGIGKPPPPPQQQEASNLPDNSTFSITV
;
A
#
# COMPACT_ATOMS: atom_id res chain seq x y z
N MET A 1 19.28 -62.61 -5.46
CA MET A 1 20.40 -61.63 -5.51
C MET A 1 20.04 -60.54 -6.50
N ILE A 2 19.72 -59.34 -6.01
CA ILE A 2 20.15 -58.03 -6.52
C ILE A 2 19.67 -57.01 -5.48
N SER A 3 20.63 -56.53 -4.68
CA SER A 3 20.45 -55.37 -3.83
C SER A 3 20.25 -54.14 -4.69
N SER A 4 19.33 -53.26 -4.32
CA SER A 4 19.53 -51.83 -4.56
C SER A 4 19.01 -51.05 -3.36
N VAL A 5 19.93 -50.93 -2.40
CA VAL A 5 19.88 -49.95 -1.33
C VAL A 5 20.34 -48.61 -1.90
N ASN A 6 19.45 -47.62 -1.93
CA ASN A 6 19.84 -46.23 -1.79
C ASN A 6 18.70 -45.41 -1.20
N SER A 7 18.52 -45.59 0.10
CA SER A 7 17.76 -44.72 0.98
C SER A 7 18.74 -43.77 1.67
N SER A 8 19.00 -42.59 1.07
CA SER A 8 19.48 -41.37 1.77
C SER A 8 19.95 -40.28 0.80
N ALA A 9 19.07 -39.33 0.46
CA ALA A 9 19.31 -37.96 -0.03
C ALA A 9 17.94 -37.48 -0.53
N ILE A 10 17.21 -36.52 0.02
CA ILE A 10 17.51 -35.16 0.47
C ILE A 10 16.33 -34.80 1.39
N GLN A 11 16.48 -34.80 2.71
CA GLN A 11 16.83 -33.64 3.53
C GLN A 11 16.13 -32.33 3.11
N ALA A 12 15.31 -31.82 4.02
CA ALA A 12 14.88 -30.43 4.12
C ALA A 12 13.91 -29.90 3.04
N GLY A 13 12.65 -29.80 3.47
CA GLY A 13 11.84 -28.60 3.34
C GLY A 13 11.92 -27.89 1.99
N MET A 14 11.00 -28.23 1.10
CA MET A 14 10.48 -27.28 0.13
C MET A 14 10.27 -25.93 0.85
N PRO A 15 10.96 -24.85 0.44
CA PRO A 15 10.79 -23.57 1.10
C PRO A 15 9.30 -23.22 1.04
N PRO A 16 8.67 -22.87 2.18
CA PRO A 16 7.27 -22.52 2.18
C PRO A 16 7.08 -21.35 1.21
N ARG A 17 6.17 -21.56 0.26
CA ARG A 17 5.59 -20.51 -0.55
C ARG A 17 5.22 -19.36 0.39
N PRO A 18 5.70 -18.13 0.17
CA PRO A 18 5.39 -17.06 1.08
C PRO A 18 3.96 -16.58 0.80
N GLU A 19 3.00 -17.31 1.37
CA GLU A 19 1.62 -16.87 1.51
C GLU A 19 1.60 -15.84 2.63
N GLY A 20 1.62 -14.55 2.25
CA GLY A 20 1.50 -13.42 3.17
C GLY A 20 2.84 -12.92 3.73
N GLN A 21 3.82 -12.63 2.86
CA GLN A 21 5.16 -12.12 3.21
C GLN A 21 5.12 -11.17 4.42
N ALA A 22 5.54 -11.68 5.57
CA ALA A 22 6.14 -10.85 6.59
C ALA A 22 7.39 -10.22 5.97
N LEU A 23 7.64 -8.93 6.23
CA LEU A 23 8.86 -8.28 5.79
C LEU A 23 10.06 -9.08 6.33
N SER A 24 11.03 -9.35 5.48
CA SER A 24 12.32 -9.91 5.90
C SER A 24 13.04 -8.92 6.81
N ASP A 25 13.97 -9.38 7.64
CA ASP A 25 14.63 -8.50 8.61
C ASP A 25 15.40 -7.36 7.93
N THR A 26 16.02 -7.64 6.78
CA THR A 26 16.63 -6.60 5.92
C THR A 26 15.60 -5.58 5.42
N GLN A 27 14.41 -6.03 5.03
CA GLN A 27 13.33 -5.14 4.60
C GLN A 27 12.85 -4.26 5.75
N LYS A 28 12.70 -4.81 6.96
CA LYS A 28 12.30 -4.03 8.15
C LYS A 28 13.34 -2.97 8.51
N GLU A 29 14.63 -3.30 8.40
CA GLU A 29 15.71 -2.35 8.64
C GLU A 29 15.65 -1.20 7.64
N SER A 30 15.48 -1.50 6.35
CA SER A 30 15.26 -0.48 5.32
C SER A 30 14.02 0.37 5.60
N VAL A 31 12.90 -0.24 6.03
CA VAL A 31 11.68 0.52 6.40
C VAL A 31 12.00 1.52 7.51
N SER A 32 12.64 1.06 8.58
CA SER A 32 13.00 1.92 9.71
C SER A 32 13.96 3.04 9.29
N ALA A 33 14.94 2.74 8.43
CA ALA A 33 15.92 3.70 7.95
C ALA A 33 15.27 4.80 7.08
N ILE A 34 14.40 4.40 6.15
CA ILE A 34 13.66 5.32 5.27
C ILE A 34 12.78 6.22 6.15
N LEU A 35 11.93 5.63 6.99
CA LEU A 35 10.98 6.37 7.83
C LEU A 35 11.67 7.30 8.84
N SER A 36 12.87 6.97 9.32
CA SER A 36 13.62 7.83 10.23
C SER A 36 14.04 9.16 9.61
N SER A 37 13.97 9.30 8.29
CA SER A 37 14.27 10.55 7.57
C SER A 37 13.03 11.44 7.36
N TYR A 38 11.83 10.93 7.67
CA TYR A 38 10.56 11.62 7.47
C TYR A 38 9.83 11.82 8.79
N ASP A 39 8.91 12.78 8.81
CA ASP A 39 8.15 13.13 10.00
C ASP A 39 6.69 12.66 9.85
N PRO A 40 6.17 11.77 10.72
CA PRO A 40 4.83 11.20 10.56
C PRO A 40 3.70 12.24 10.68
N GLU A 41 3.94 13.36 11.36
CA GLU A 41 2.95 14.43 11.52
C GLU A 41 2.96 15.44 10.36
N ASN A 42 4.05 15.48 9.58
CA ASN A 42 4.26 16.44 8.50
C ASN A 42 4.64 15.76 7.17
N LEU A 43 3.84 14.78 6.74
CA LEU A 43 4.00 14.13 5.44
C LEU A 43 3.29 14.90 4.32
N SER A 44 4.04 15.28 3.28
CA SER A 44 3.47 15.80 2.03
C SER A 44 3.25 14.69 1.01
N SER A 45 2.51 14.99 -0.06
CA SER A 45 2.33 14.07 -1.19
C SER A 45 3.66 13.65 -1.84
N GLU A 46 4.61 14.58 -1.93
CA GLU A 46 5.96 14.31 -2.44
C GLU A 46 6.73 13.35 -1.52
N ASP A 47 6.71 13.58 -0.20
CA ASP A 47 7.35 12.67 0.77
C ASP A 47 6.76 11.27 0.69
N ALA A 48 5.42 11.17 0.64
CA ALA A 48 4.74 9.89 0.53
C ALA A 48 5.12 9.14 -0.76
N ALA A 49 5.20 9.84 -1.90
CA ALA A 49 5.64 9.25 -3.16
C ALA A 49 7.09 8.76 -3.07
N SER A 50 7.99 9.57 -2.51
CA SER A 50 9.39 9.18 -2.29
C SER A 50 9.54 7.98 -1.35
N ILE A 51 8.77 7.93 -0.25
CA ILE A 51 8.79 6.80 0.70
C ILE A 51 8.40 5.50 -0.02
N VAL A 52 7.34 5.55 -0.84
CA VAL A 52 6.85 4.40 -1.61
C VAL A 52 7.85 3.96 -2.67
N GLU A 53 8.49 4.91 -3.34
CA GLU A 53 9.53 4.63 -4.32
C GLU A 53 10.74 3.96 -3.67
N GLN A 54 11.22 4.48 -2.54
CA GLN A 54 12.31 3.88 -1.77
C GLN A 54 11.95 2.49 -1.24
N PHE A 55 10.71 2.27 -0.81
CA PHE A 55 10.24 0.93 -0.45
C PHE A 55 10.31 -0.02 -1.64
N LYS A 56 9.86 0.40 -2.82
CA LYS A 56 9.92 -0.41 -4.03
C LYS A 56 11.37 -0.72 -4.45
N GLU A 57 12.28 0.24 -4.33
CA GLU A 57 13.72 0.04 -4.56
C GLU A 57 14.35 -0.96 -3.58
N ALA A 58 13.94 -0.91 -2.31
CA ALA A 58 14.33 -1.88 -1.29
C ALA A 58 13.62 -3.24 -1.44
N GLY A 59 12.81 -3.44 -2.49
CA GLY A 59 12.05 -4.67 -2.73
C GLY A 59 10.92 -4.89 -1.72
N ILE A 60 10.46 -3.83 -1.06
CA ILE A 60 9.36 -3.85 -0.09
C ILE A 60 8.06 -3.60 -0.86
N GLU A 61 7.26 -4.65 -1.00
CA GLU A 61 5.94 -4.53 -1.61
C GLU A 61 4.89 -4.01 -0.61
N PRO A 62 3.90 -3.23 -1.09
CA PRO A 62 2.77 -2.80 -0.29
C PRO A 62 1.99 -4.02 0.22
N SER A 63 2.04 -4.25 1.52
CA SER A 63 1.47 -5.43 2.18
C SER A 63 0.89 -5.06 3.54
N LYS A 64 0.05 -5.93 4.12
CA LYS A 64 -0.49 -5.74 5.48
C LYS A 64 0.64 -5.59 6.51
N SER A 65 1.72 -6.37 6.35
CA SER A 65 2.92 -6.30 7.19
C SER A 65 3.57 -4.93 7.15
N LEU A 66 3.71 -4.33 5.95
CA LEU A 66 4.21 -2.96 5.79
C LEU A 66 3.30 -1.94 6.46
N ASN A 67 1.98 -2.05 6.28
CA ASN A 67 1.03 -1.13 6.92
C ASN A 67 1.10 -1.20 8.46
N THR A 68 1.29 -2.39 9.03
CA THR A 68 1.50 -2.54 10.47
C THR A 68 2.83 -1.92 10.92
N ALA A 69 3.91 -2.10 10.15
CA ALA A 69 5.21 -1.49 10.45
C ALA A 69 5.13 0.05 10.41
N LEU A 70 4.44 0.60 9.40
CA LEU A 70 4.18 2.03 9.28
C LEU A 70 3.39 2.54 10.49
N ASN A 71 2.28 1.88 10.84
CA ASN A 71 1.45 2.28 11.98
C ASN A 71 2.23 2.23 13.30
N SER A 72 3.10 1.23 13.47
CA SER A 72 3.99 1.12 14.62
C SER A 72 5.04 2.23 14.70
N ALA A 73 5.41 2.83 13.57
CA ALA A 73 6.29 3.99 13.48
C ALA A 73 5.53 5.33 13.56
N GLY A 74 4.20 5.31 13.72
CA GLY A 74 3.35 6.50 13.73
C GLY A 74 2.86 6.94 12.34
N PHE A 75 3.25 6.23 11.28
CA PHE A 75 2.87 6.53 9.91
C PHE A 75 1.56 5.81 9.53
N GLU A 76 0.57 6.55 9.06
CA GLU A 76 -0.64 5.95 8.51
C GLU A 76 -0.38 5.44 7.08
N GLY A 77 -0.16 4.13 6.92
CA GLY A 77 0.11 3.54 5.60
C GLY A 77 -0.99 3.79 4.56
N LYS A 78 -2.24 3.95 5.01
CA LYS A 78 -3.35 4.41 4.15
C LYS A 78 -3.16 5.85 3.69
N ASN A 79 -2.75 6.75 4.58
CA ASN A 79 -2.51 8.16 4.25
C ASN A 79 -1.35 8.29 3.27
N ILE A 80 -0.23 7.59 3.52
CA ILE A 80 0.91 7.54 2.58
C ILE A 80 0.46 7.00 1.22
N ALA A 81 -0.30 5.91 1.20
CA ALA A 81 -0.76 5.32 -0.05
C ALA A 81 -1.71 6.28 -0.82
N GLU A 82 -2.55 7.02 -0.11
CA GLU A 82 -3.42 8.03 -0.71
C GLU A 82 -2.62 9.22 -1.27
N LEU A 83 -1.66 9.71 -0.49
CA LEU A 83 -0.77 10.82 -0.84
C LEU A 83 0.14 10.47 -2.03
N ALA A 84 0.60 9.22 -2.10
CA ALA A 84 1.38 8.66 -3.20
C ALA A 84 0.53 8.23 -4.41
N GLY A 85 -0.80 8.31 -4.33
CA GLY A 85 -1.72 7.92 -5.42
C GLY A 85 -1.88 6.42 -5.65
N ILE A 86 -1.28 5.56 -4.81
CA ILE A 86 -1.43 4.10 -4.82
C ILE A 86 -2.66 3.70 -3.98
N GLY A 87 -3.86 3.94 -4.49
CA GLY A 87 -5.09 3.54 -3.80
C GLY A 87 -6.33 4.34 -4.15
N LYS A 88 -6.15 5.48 -4.82
CA LYS A 88 -7.27 6.13 -5.50
C LYS A 88 -7.57 5.32 -6.77
N PRO A 89 -8.77 4.73 -6.95
CA PRO A 89 -9.24 4.42 -8.29
C PRO A 89 -9.09 5.71 -9.12
N PRO A 90 -8.77 5.63 -10.43
CA PRO A 90 -8.64 6.82 -11.26
C PRO A 90 -9.84 7.74 -10.95
N PRO A 91 -9.61 9.03 -10.66
CA PRO A 91 -10.72 9.91 -10.34
C PRO A 91 -11.77 9.71 -11.44
N PRO A 92 -13.04 9.43 -11.10
CA PRO A 92 -14.08 9.52 -12.10
C PRO A 92 -13.90 10.89 -12.77
N PRO A 93 -14.03 10.98 -14.11
CA PRO A 93 -13.91 12.26 -14.80
C PRO A 93 -14.78 13.23 -14.00
N GLN A 94 -14.18 14.31 -13.50
CA GLN A 94 -14.88 15.35 -12.77
C GLN A 94 -16.06 15.75 -13.66
N GLN A 95 -17.26 15.26 -13.35
CA GLN A 95 -18.47 15.89 -13.81
C GLN A 95 -18.43 17.22 -13.10
N GLN A 96 -17.90 18.21 -13.80
CA GLN A 96 -18.10 19.60 -13.48
C GLN A 96 -19.58 19.74 -13.15
N GLU A 97 -19.86 19.99 -11.88
CA GLU A 97 -21.11 20.55 -11.41
C GLU A 97 -21.27 21.91 -12.08
N ALA A 98 -21.65 21.89 -13.36
CA ALA A 98 -22.31 23.01 -14.00
C ALA A 98 -23.79 22.90 -13.61
N SER A 99 -24.04 23.39 -12.41
CA SER A 99 -25.29 23.97 -11.96
C SER A 99 -26.12 24.50 -13.14
N ASN A 100 -27.21 23.82 -13.48
CA ASN A 100 -28.35 24.41 -14.18
C ASN A 100 -29.58 23.53 -13.88
N LEU A 101 -30.07 23.64 -12.65
CA LEU A 101 -31.47 23.35 -12.33
C LEU A 101 -32.31 24.47 -12.97
N PRO A 102 -33.26 24.20 -13.89
CA PRO A 102 -34.41 25.07 -14.01
C PRO A 102 -35.27 24.84 -12.77
N ASP A 103 -35.26 25.86 -11.90
CA ASP A 103 -36.15 26.03 -10.76
C ASP A 103 -37.60 25.77 -11.16
N ASN A 104 -38.18 24.69 -10.64
CA ASN A 104 -39.63 24.51 -10.67
C ASN A 104 -40.21 25.19 -9.43
N SER A 105 -40.62 26.45 -9.54
CA SER A 105 -41.62 27.04 -8.65
C SER A 105 -42.08 28.41 -9.14
N THR A 106 -43.18 28.43 -9.89
CA THR A 106 -44.26 29.41 -9.68
C THR A 106 -45.54 28.82 -10.29
N PHE A 107 -46.17 27.94 -9.51
CA PHE A 107 -47.62 27.85 -9.54
C PHE A 107 -48.14 29.15 -8.91
N SER A 108 -48.71 30.03 -9.71
CA SER A 108 -49.62 31.08 -9.25
C SER A 108 -50.79 31.11 -10.21
N ILE A 109 -51.80 30.32 -9.85
CA ILE A 109 -53.17 30.47 -10.35
C ILE A 109 -53.74 31.74 -9.72
N THR A 110 -54.31 32.65 -10.51
CA THR A 110 -55.12 33.76 -9.99
C THR A 110 -56.12 34.17 -11.08
N VAL A 111 -57.38 33.82 -10.77
CA VAL A 111 -58.71 34.25 -11.23
C VAL A 111 -58.99 34.54 -12.72
#